data_AF-A0A7Y7NJG7-F1
#
_entry.id   AF-A0A7Y7NJG7-F1
#
_cell.length_a   1.000
_cell.length_b   1.000
_cell.length_c   1.000
_cell.angle_alpha   90.00
_cell.angle_beta   90.00
_cell.angle_gamma   90.00
#
_symmetry.space_group_name_H-M   'P 1'
#
loop_
_entity.id
_entity.type
_entity.pdbx_description
1 polymer ?
#
loop_
_entity_poly.entity_id
_entity_poly.type
_entity_poly.pdbx_seq_one_letter_code
_entity_poly.pdbx_strand_id
1 'polypeptide(L)'
;MFDRLYIKELQIKLQYKDRRSVRRWCRNNGVRILSDLGSNRQFVLKDEFENSLNKIYSLNPISAENNKEEYIPKGTIESDFLSILLKT
;
A
#
# COMPACT_ATOMS: atom_id res chain seq x y z
N MET A 1 5.22 10.52 -24.08
CA MET A 1 3.82 10.69 -23.61
C MET A 1 3.85 10.52 -22.11
N PHE A 2 3.30 11.45 -21.33
CA PHE A 2 3.38 11.39 -19.87
C PHE A 2 2.18 10.62 -19.31
N ASP A 3 2.45 9.50 -18.65
CA ASP A 3 1.43 8.71 -17.97
C ASP A 3 0.97 9.42 -16.68
N ARG A 4 -0.34 9.54 -16.52
CA ARG A 4 -0.98 10.20 -15.37
C ARG A 4 -1.62 9.16 -14.47
N LEU A 5 -1.44 9.30 -13.16
CA LEU A 5 -2.17 8.54 -12.16
C LEU A 5 -3.05 9.47 -11.34
N TYR A 6 -4.35 9.30 -11.41
CA TYR A 6 -5.28 10.15 -10.66
C TYR A 6 -5.29 9.77 -9.18
N ILE A 7 -5.58 10.74 -8.31
CA ILE A 7 -5.62 10.52 -6.85
C ILE A 7 -6.58 9.38 -6.45
N LYS A 8 -7.66 9.17 -7.21
CA LYS A 8 -8.61 8.06 -6.97
C LYS A 8 -7.97 6.69 -7.25
N GLU A 9 -7.12 6.58 -8.26
CA GLU A 9 -6.42 5.34 -8.61
C GLU A 9 -5.31 5.06 -7.59
N LEU A 10 -4.57 6.11 -7.20
CA LEU A 10 -3.56 6.02 -6.14
C LEU A 10 -4.14 5.57 -4.81
N GLN A 11 -5.35 6.01 -4.48
CA GLN A 11 -6.05 5.57 -3.27
C GLN A 11 -6.19 4.05 -3.22
N ILE A 12 -6.54 3.44 -4.35
CA ILE A 12 -6.68 1.98 -4.48
C ILE A 12 -5.31 1.31 -4.43
N LYS A 13 -4.33 1.82 -5.20
CA LYS A 13 -2.97 1.26 -5.26
C LYS A 13 -2.25 1.27 -3.91
N LEU A 14 -2.37 2.36 -3.16
CA LEU A 14 -1.78 2.52 -1.82
C LEU A 14 -2.66 1.95 -0.70
N GLN A 15 -3.83 1.40 -1.04
CA GLN A 15 -4.79 0.82 -0.10
C GLN A 15 -5.21 1.79 1.02
N TYR A 16 -5.29 3.09 0.71
CA TYR A 16 -5.75 4.08 1.68
C TYR A 16 -7.27 4.21 1.66
N LYS A 17 -7.87 4.29 2.86
CA LYS A 17 -9.30 4.58 3.00
C LYS A 17 -9.68 5.97 2.46
N ASP A 18 -8.81 6.96 2.67
CA ASP A 18 -9.10 8.37 2.37
C ASP A 18 -8.09 9.01 1.42
N ARG A 19 -8.59 9.85 0.52
CA ARG A 19 -7.76 10.68 -0.38
C ARG A 19 -6.85 11.65 0.36
N ARG A 20 -7.21 12.04 1.59
CA ARG A 20 -6.38 12.90 2.45
C ARG A 20 -5.05 12.20 2.79
N SER A 21 -5.10 10.90 3.06
CA SER A 21 -3.91 10.08 3.34
C SER A 21 -3.01 9.96 2.11
N VAL A 22 -3.60 9.79 0.92
CA VAL A 22 -2.87 9.80 -0.36
C VAL A 22 -2.11 11.11 -0.55
N ARG A 23 -2.76 12.27 -0.34
CA ARG A 23 -2.09 13.57 -0.48
C ARG A 23 -0.94 13.76 0.52
N ARG A 24 -1.15 13.32 1.77
CA ARG A 24 -0.09 13.35 2.79
C ARG A 24 1.08 12.47 2.38
N TRP A 25 0.81 11.26 1.88
CA TRP A 25 1.84 10.35 1.37
C TRP A 25 2.63 10.99 0.22
N CYS A 26 1.97 11.60 -0.77
CA CYS A 26 2.66 12.27 -1.87
C CYS A 26 3.58 13.39 -1.36
N ARG A 27 3.08 14.24 -0.44
CA ARG A 27 3.87 15.33 0.16
C ARG A 27 5.10 14.82 0.90
N ASN A 28 4.96 13.75 1.69
CA ASN A 28 6.05 13.20 2.48
C ASN A 28 7.13 12.52 1.61
N ASN A 29 6.74 11.99 0.45
CA ASN A 29 7.64 11.29 -0.47
C ASN A 29 8.11 12.15 -1.65
N GLY A 30 7.78 13.44 -1.65
CA GLY A 30 8.22 14.39 -2.69
C GLY A 30 7.53 14.21 -4.05
N VAL A 31 6.37 13.54 -4.10
CA VAL A 31 5.58 13.36 -5.33
C VAL A 31 4.68 14.57 -5.53
N ARG A 32 4.80 15.25 -6.68
CA ARG A 32 4.01 16.45 -6.97
C ARG A 32 2.60 16.06 -7.43
N ILE A 33 1.62 16.74 -6.85
CA ILE A 33 0.22 16.63 -7.26
C ILE A 33 -0.09 17.79 -8.19
N LEU A 34 -0.51 17.47 -9.40
CA LEU A 34 -0.91 18.39 -10.45
C LEU A 34 -2.43 18.37 -10.60
N SER A 35 -2.97 19.41 -11.23
CA SER A 35 -4.39 19.50 -11.58
C SER A 35 -4.54 19.67 -13.08
N ASP A 36 -5.57 19.07 -13.65
CA ASP A 36 -5.92 19.33 -15.05
C ASP A 36 -6.45 20.75 -15.22
N LEU A 37 -6.08 21.40 -16.32
CA LEU A 37 -6.55 22.76 -16.62
C LEU A 37 -8.08 22.75 -16.77
N GLY A 38 -8.77 23.59 -16.00
CA GLY A 38 -10.24 23.67 -16.01
C GLY A 38 -10.95 22.50 -15.32
N SER A 39 -10.23 21.64 -14.59
CA SER A 39 -10.83 20.54 -13.83
C SER A 39 -10.36 20.52 -12.38
N ASN A 40 -11.23 20.04 -11.49
CA ASN A 40 -10.86 19.73 -10.10
C ASN A 40 -10.19 18.36 -9.96
N ARG A 41 -9.89 17.68 -11.07
CA ARG A 41 -9.20 16.39 -11.07
C ARG A 41 -7.72 16.61 -10.79
N GLN A 42 -7.23 15.87 -9.80
CA GLN A 42 -5.84 15.88 -9.37
C GLN A 42 -5.16 14.59 -9.78
N PHE A 43 -3.94 14.69 -10.28
CA PHE A 43 -3.12 13.56 -10.71
C PHE A 43 -1.66 13.73 -10.30
N VAL A 44 -0.91 12.65 -10.36
CA VAL A 44 0.56 12.65 -10.28
C VAL A 44 1.13 12.09 -11.58
N LEU A 45 2.38 12.39 -11.87
CA LEU A 45 3.11 11.72 -12.95
C LEU A 45 3.47 10.31 -12.48
N LYS A 46 3.17 9.31 -13.31
CA LYS A 46 3.44 7.89 -12.98
C LYS A 46 4.91 7.65 -12.65
N ASP A 47 5.81 8.24 -13.43
CA ASP A 47 7.26 8.10 -13.25
C ASP A 47 7.72 8.67 -11.89
N GLU A 48 7.21 9.84 -11.48
CA GLU A 48 7.53 10.41 -10.15
C GLU A 48 7.03 9.50 -9.02
N PHE A 49 5.85 8.92 -9.17
CA PHE A 49 5.28 7.99 -8.20
C PHE A 49 6.13 6.72 -8.08
N GLU A 50 6.45 6.05 -9.19
CA GLU A 50 7.23 4.82 -9.20
C GLU A 50 8.65 5.03 -8.67
N ASN A 51 9.30 6.14 -9.03
CA ASN A 51 10.60 6.52 -8.48
C ASN A 51 10.56 6.70 -6.95
N SER A 52 9.49 7.32 -6.43
CA SER A 52 9.33 7.48 -4.98
C SER A 52 9.14 6.13 -4.27
N LEU A 53 8.40 5.19 -4.86
CA LEU A 53 8.26 3.83 -4.33
C LEU A 53 9.59 3.08 -4.32
N ASN A 54 10.33 3.10 -5.43
CA ASN A 54 11.64 2.46 -5.53
C ASN A 54 12.62 2.99 -4.49
N LYS A 55 12.58 4.31 -4.23
CA LYS A 55 13.37 4.93 -3.17
C LYS A 55 12.99 4.39 -1.78
N ILE A 56 11.70 4.25 -1.48
CA ILE A 56 11.23 3.67 -0.21
C ILE A 56 11.72 2.22 -0.06
N TYR A 57 11.56 1.39 -1.10
CA TYR A 57 11.99 -0.01 -1.07
C TYR A 57 13.51 -0.16 -0.96
N SER A 58 14.27 0.74 -1.59
CA SER A 58 15.73 0.74 -1.53
C SER A 58 16.26 1.15 -0.14
N LEU A 59 15.52 1.98 0.59
CA LEU A 59 15.89 2.42 1.95
C LEU A 59 15.49 1.40 3.03
N ASN A 60 14.47 0.60 2.77
CA ASN A 60 14.03 -0.48 3.66
C ASN A 60 14.08 -1.81 2.90
N PRO A 61 15.26 -2.44 2.74
CA PRO A 61 15.38 -3.77 2.13
C PRO A 61 14.78 -4.91 2.97
N ILE A 62 13.87 -4.61 3.90
CA ILE A 62 13.30 -5.57 4.85
C ILE A 62 12.10 -6.27 4.20
N SER A 63 12.44 -7.39 3.54
CA SER A 63 11.64 -8.59 3.27
C SER A 63 10.25 -8.38 2.65
N ALA A 64 10.17 -8.59 1.33
CA ALA A 64 8.94 -8.88 0.58
C ALA A 64 8.27 -10.24 0.96
N GLU A 65 8.58 -10.77 2.15
CA GLU A 65 8.04 -12.00 2.73
C GLU A 65 7.58 -11.69 4.14
N ASN A 66 6.43 -11.06 4.30
CA ASN A 66 5.69 -11.07 5.57
C ASN A 66 4.24 -10.70 5.27
N ASN A 67 3.44 -11.74 4.99
CA ASN A 67 1.99 -11.86 5.20
C ASN A 67 1.64 -13.26 4.69
N LYS A 68 1.54 -14.28 5.55
CA LYS A 68 0.60 -14.36 6.67
C LYS A 68 1.27 -15.03 7.87
N GLU A 69 1.48 -14.30 8.97
CA GLU A 69 1.45 -14.97 10.27
C GLU A 69 -0.02 -15.33 10.52
N GLU A 70 -0.33 -16.61 10.40
CA GLU A 70 -1.65 -17.16 10.73
C GLU A 70 -1.90 -16.94 12.22
N TYR A 71 -3.02 -16.28 12.54
CA TYR A 71 -3.37 -15.96 13.92
C TYR A 71 -3.58 -17.25 14.72
N ILE A 72 -2.68 -17.51 15.68
CA ILE A 72 -2.89 -18.53 16.70
C ILE A 72 -3.60 -17.85 17.89
N PRO A 73 -4.88 -18.17 18.16
CA PRO A 73 -5.58 -17.61 19.30
C PRO A 73 -4.88 -17.96 20.61
N LYS A 74 -4.65 -16.95 21.45
CA LYS A 74 -4.03 -17.17 22.77
C LYS A 74 -5.02 -17.92 23.67
N GLY A 75 -4.62 -19.10 24.13
CA GLY A 75 -5.41 -19.96 25.03
C GLY A 75 -5.66 -21.37 24.50
N THR A 76 -5.20 -21.71 23.29
CA THR A 76 -5.29 -23.09 22.79
C THR A 76 -4.21 -23.96 23.45
N ILE A 77 -4.62 -25.01 24.15
CA ILE A 77 -3.71 -26.05 24.65
C ILE A 77 -3.33 -26.91 23.45
N GLU A 78 -2.04 -27.23 23.26
CA GLU A 78 -1.53 -27.95 22.07
C GLU A 78 -2.29 -29.24 21.73
N SER A 79 -2.92 -29.88 22.72
CA SER A 79 -3.74 -31.09 22.56
C SER A 79 -4.99 -30.88 21.70
N ASP A 80 -5.58 -29.70 21.71
CA ASP A 80 -6.83 -29.44 21.00
C ASP A 80 -6.59 -29.21 19.50
N PHE A 81 -5.42 -28.66 19.15
CA PHE A 81 -5.03 -28.39 17.76
C PHE A 81 -4.78 -29.69 16.98
N LEU A 82 -4.14 -30.67 17.60
CA LEU A 82 -3.90 -31.99 17.00
C LEU A 82 -5.21 -32.76 16.77
N SER A 83 -6.22 -32.56 17.63
CA SER A 83 -7.52 -33.22 17.51
C SER A 83 -8.36 -32.72 16.32
N ILE A 84 -8.13 -31.47 15.88
CA ILE A 84 -8.79 -30.85 14.74
C ILE A 84 -8.13 -31.28 13.43
N LEU A 85 -6.79 -31.34 13.39
CA LEU A 85 -6.04 -31.73 12.19
C LEU A 85 -6.13 -33.21 11.85
N LEU A 86 -6.37 -34.08 12.83
CA LEU A 86 -6.48 -35.54 12.62
C LEU A 86 -7.91 -36.05 12.39
N LYS A 87 -8.90 -35.15 12.25
CA LYS A 87 -10.32 -35.50 12.01
C LYS A 87 -10.80 -35.30 10.56
N THR A 88 -9.90 -34.97 9.63
CA THR A 88 -10.13 -35.05 8.17
C THR A 88 -9.33 -36.18 7.58
#